data_AF-A0A969BLG4-F1
#
_entry.id   AF-A0A969BLG4-F1
#
_cell.length_a   1.000
_cell.length_b   1.000
_cell.length_c   1.000
_cell.angle_alpha   90.00
_cell.angle_beta   90.00
_cell.angle_gamma   90.00
#
_symmetry.space_group_name_H-M   'P 1'
#
loop_
_entity.id
_entity.type
_entity.pdbx_description
1 polymer ?
#
loop_
_entity_poly.entity_id
_entity_poly.type
_entity_poly.pdbx_seq_one_letter_code
_entity_poly.pdbx_strand_id
1 'polypeptide(L)'
;ALGVGRWGMLIRHVIPNLLGPVVIYMTLLVPQVIILESFLSFLGLGVQEPMASWGVLISVGAKNMGTANWLLIYPSIFLTTTLFALNFIGDGLRDALDPKDR
;
A
#
# COMPACT_ATOMS: atom_id res chain seq x y z
N ALA A 1 -24.71 34.58 -11.79
CA ALA A 1 -24.20 33.80 -10.64
C ALA A 1 -24.77 32.40 -10.72
N LEU A 2 -24.01 31.43 -11.23
CA LEU A 2 -24.50 30.06 -11.44
C LEU A 2 -24.72 29.39 -10.06
N GLY A 3 -25.98 29.24 -9.68
CA GLY A 3 -26.45 28.70 -8.40
C GLY A 3 -26.21 27.21 -8.23
N VAL A 4 -24.96 26.77 -8.35
CA VAL A 4 -24.54 25.41 -8.03
C VAL A 4 -24.18 25.39 -6.54
N GLY A 5 -24.92 24.63 -5.74
CA GLY A 5 -24.61 24.44 -4.32
C GLY A 5 -23.18 23.92 -4.13
N ARG A 6 -22.53 24.27 -3.02
CA ARG A 6 -21.14 23.86 -2.68
C ARG A 6 -20.87 22.37 -2.93
N TRP A 7 -21.84 21.52 -2.63
CA TRP A 7 -21.79 20.07 -2.88
C TRP A 7 -21.75 19.70 -4.37
N GLY A 8 -22.53 20.37 -5.22
CA GLY A 8 -22.53 20.13 -6.66
C GLY A 8 -21.23 20.58 -7.33
N MET A 9 -20.60 21.66 -6.84
CA MET A 9 -19.30 22.10 -7.30
C MET A 9 -18.18 21.14 -6.88
N LEU A 10 -18.20 20.69 -5.61
CA LEU A 10 -17.28 19.67 -5.10
C LEU A 10 -17.34 18.38 -5.93
N ILE A 11 -18.51 17.78 -6.09
CA ILE A 11 -18.63 16.47 -6.76
C ILE A 11 -18.37 16.56 -8.26
N ARG A 12 -18.78 17.64 -8.92
CA ARG A 12 -18.70 17.74 -10.40
C ARG A 12 -17.38 18.30 -10.91
N HIS A 13 -16.67 19.11 -10.13
CA HIS A 13 -15.44 19.77 -10.58
C HIS A 13 -14.23 19.41 -9.73
N VAL A 14 -14.38 19.30 -8.41
CA VAL A 14 -13.24 19.06 -7.50
C VAL A 14 -12.89 17.58 -7.44
N ILE A 15 -13.87 16.70 -7.20
CA ILE A 15 -13.64 15.24 -7.14
C ILE A 15 -12.99 14.72 -8.43
N PRO A 16 -13.58 14.85 -9.63
CA PRO A 16 -12.99 14.28 -10.85
C PRO A 16 -11.61 14.86 -11.19
N ASN A 17 -11.32 16.10 -10.82
CA ASN A 17 -10.00 16.70 -11.03
C ASN A 17 -8.95 16.20 -10.00
N LEU A 18 -9.37 15.83 -8.80
CA LEU A 18 -8.50 15.28 -7.75
C LEU A 18 -8.32 13.76 -7.85
N LEU A 19 -9.24 13.03 -8.48
CA LEU A 19 -9.16 11.57 -8.58
C LEU A 19 -7.86 11.09 -9.24
N GLY A 20 -7.36 11.78 -10.28
CA GLY A 20 -6.10 11.44 -10.93
C GLY A 20 -4.91 11.47 -9.95
N PRO A 21 -4.58 12.64 -9.37
CA PRO A 21 -3.51 12.76 -8.37
C PRO A 21 -3.71 11.89 -7.12
N VAL A 22 -4.95 11.75 -6.63
CA VAL A 22 -5.26 10.94 -5.45
C VAL A 22 -5.00 9.46 -5.72
N VAL A 23 -5.38 8.94 -6.87
CA VAL A 23 -5.14 7.54 -7.22
C VAL A 23 -3.64 7.26 -7.31
N ILE A 24 -2.86 8.14 -7.93
CA ILE A 24 -1.39 8.03 -7.97
C ILE A 24 -0.82 8.01 -6.56
N TYR A 25 -1.22 8.97 -5.72
CA TYR A 25 -0.72 9.08 -4.37
C TYR A 25 -1.07 7.85 -3.53
N MET A 26 -2.29 7.32 -3.69
CA MET A 26 -2.72 6.07 -3.06
C MET A 26 -1.86 4.88 -3.50
N THR A 27 -1.51 4.77 -4.79
CA THR A 27 -0.66 3.67 -5.26
C THR A 27 0.75 3.68 -4.68
N LEU A 28 1.27 4.87 -4.34
CA LEU A 28 2.58 5.01 -3.68
C LEU A 28 2.49 4.84 -2.15
N LEU A 29 1.37 5.25 -1.54
CA LEU A 29 1.13 5.10 -0.10
C LEU A 29 0.89 3.64 0.30
N VAL A 30 0.18 2.86 -0.51
CA VAL A 30 -0.19 1.49 -0.16
C VAL A 30 1.03 0.64 0.21
N PRO A 31 2.12 0.59 -0.60
CA PRO A 31 3.36 -0.10 -0.21
C PRO A 31 3.96 0.38 1.11
N GLN A 32 3.96 1.69 1.36
CA GLN A 32 4.51 2.26 2.60
C GLN A 32 3.72 1.82 3.83
N VAL A 33 2.38 1.84 3.73
CA VAL A 33 1.49 1.40 4.79
C VAL A 33 1.64 -0.10 5.06
N ILE A 34 1.79 -0.92 4.01
CA ILE A 34 2.04 -2.37 4.16
C ILE A 34 3.33 -2.63 4.94
N ILE A 35 4.42 -1.93 4.62
CA ILE A 35 5.69 -2.09 5.36
C ILE A 35 5.51 -1.70 6.83
N LEU A 36 4.85 -0.57 7.09
CA LEU A 36 4.60 -0.09 8.45
C LEU A 36 3.74 -1.07 9.25
N GLU A 37 2.64 -1.55 8.67
CA GLU A 37 1.78 -2.57 9.26
C GLU A 37 2.55 -3.85 9.53
N SER A 38 3.36 -4.31 8.56
CA SER A 38 4.16 -5.52 8.71
C SER A 38 5.22 -5.37 9.81
N PHE A 39 5.79 -4.18 9.97
CA PHE A 39 6.72 -3.86 11.06
C PHE A 39 6.04 -3.86 12.44
N LEU A 40 4.85 -3.26 12.55
CA LEU A 40 4.05 -3.30 13.78
C LEU A 40 3.61 -4.74 14.12
N SER A 41 3.17 -5.50 13.12
CA SER A 41 2.87 -6.93 13.20
C SER A 41 4.08 -7.75 13.63
N PHE A 42 5.28 -7.40 13.17
CA PHE A 42 6.53 -8.02 13.62
C PHE A 42 6.83 -7.77 15.10
N LEU A 43 6.56 -6.55 15.59
CA LEU A 43 6.67 -6.20 17.01
C LEU A 43 5.55 -6.79 17.88
N GLY A 44 4.56 -7.47 17.29
CA GLY A 44 3.40 -8.03 18.00
C GLY A 44 2.30 -7.00 18.32
N LEU A 45 2.39 -5.80 17.74
CA LEU A 45 1.40 -4.72 17.86
C LEU A 45 0.43 -4.65 16.68
N GLY A 46 0.59 -5.55 15.71
CA GLY A 46 -0.26 -5.62 14.53
C GLY A 46 -1.48 -6.52 14.71
N VAL A 47 -1.97 -7.07 13.60
CA VAL A 47 -3.17 -7.92 13.62
C VAL A 47 -2.94 -9.16 14.48
N GLN A 48 -3.85 -9.38 15.43
CA GLN A 48 -3.80 -10.55 16.32
C GLN A 48 -4.31 -11.80 15.58
N GLU A 49 -3.81 -12.98 15.97
CA GLU A 49 -4.39 -14.26 15.55
C GLU A 49 -5.92 -14.21 15.75
N PRO A 50 -6.78 -14.62 14.79
CA PRO A 50 -6.59 -15.59 13.70
C PRO A 50 -6.26 -14.99 12.31
N MET A 51 -6.06 -13.68 12.20
CA MET A 51 -5.77 -13.05 10.90
C MET A 51 -4.27 -13.16 10.59
N ALA A 52 -3.94 -13.78 9.45
CA ALA A 52 -2.55 -13.84 8.98
C ALA A 52 -2.20 -12.58 8.18
N SER A 53 -1.29 -11.75 8.71
CA SER A 53 -0.57 -10.75 7.91
C SER A 53 0.83 -11.22 7.58
N TRP A 54 1.41 -10.60 6.56
CA TRP A 54 2.77 -10.85 6.13
C TRP A 54 3.79 -10.57 7.23
N GLY A 55 3.60 -9.50 8.01
CA GLY A 55 4.45 -9.18 9.17
C GLY A 55 4.35 -10.21 10.29
N VAL A 56 3.16 -10.75 10.55
CA VAL A 56 2.98 -11.84 11.52
C VAL A 56 3.67 -13.12 11.04
N LEU A 57 3.56 -13.47 9.77
CA LEU A 57 4.24 -14.64 9.19
C LEU A 57 5.77 -14.52 9.32
N ILE A 58 6.32 -13.32 9.07
CA ILE A 58 7.75 -13.04 9.26
C ILE A 58 8.14 -13.14 10.74
N SER A 59 7.30 -12.67 11.67
CA SER A 59 7.58 -12.73 13.11
C SER A 59 7.58 -14.18 13.64
N VAL A 60 6.65 -15.01 13.15
CA VAL A 60 6.59 -16.45 13.43
C VAL A 60 7.80 -17.17 12.82
N GLY A 61 8.17 -16.83 11.60
CA GLY A 61 9.38 -17.35 10.96
C GLY A 61 10.65 -16.98 11.72
N ALA A 62 10.76 -15.74 12.21
CA ALA A 62 11.91 -15.26 12.98
C ALA A 62 12.05 -16.00 14.32
N LYS A 63 10.93 -16.25 15.01
CA LYS A 63 10.90 -17.06 16.25
C LYS A 63 11.29 -18.52 16.00
N ASN A 64 11.01 -19.05 14.81
CA ASN A 64 11.30 -20.43 14.43
C ASN A 64 12.55 -20.58 13.55
N MET A 65 13.46 -19.59 13.48
CA MET A 65 14.70 -19.70 12.69
C MET A 65 15.58 -20.89 13.11
N GLY A 66 15.54 -21.30 14.38
CA GLY A 66 16.30 -22.46 14.85
C GLY A 66 15.82 -23.81 14.29
N THR A 67 14.55 -23.91 13.90
CA THR A 67 13.90 -25.17 13.51
C THR A 67 13.43 -25.18 12.06
N ALA A 68 13.07 -24.03 11.49
CA ALA A 68 12.42 -23.94 10.20
C ALA A 68 12.64 -22.58 9.50
N ASN A 69 13.85 -22.37 8.98
CA ASN A 69 14.22 -21.15 8.25
C ASN A 69 13.32 -20.83 7.04
N TRP A 70 12.70 -21.85 6.43
CA TRP A 70 11.79 -21.66 5.30
C TRP A 70 10.55 -20.84 5.66
N LEU A 71 10.07 -20.91 6.91
CA LEU A 71 8.92 -20.14 7.38
C LEU A 71 9.18 -18.62 7.37
N LEU A 72 10.43 -18.18 7.37
CA LEU A 72 10.80 -16.78 7.22
C LEU A 72 11.04 -16.41 5.75
N ILE A 73 11.75 -17.26 5.00
CA ILE A 73 12.18 -16.96 3.63
C ILE A 73 11.00 -16.77 2.67
N TYR A 74 10.01 -17.68 2.70
CA TYR A 74 8.86 -17.59 1.79
C TYR A 74 8.03 -16.31 1.96
N PRO A 75 7.50 -15.98 3.16
CA PRO A 75 6.71 -14.76 3.32
C PRO A 75 7.53 -13.50 3.06
N SER A 76 8.84 -13.51 3.35
CA SER A 76 9.71 -12.34 3.09
C SER A 76 9.87 -12.09 1.59
N ILE A 77 10.19 -13.12 0.80
CA ILE A 77 10.35 -12.99 -0.65
C ILE A 77 9.05 -12.51 -1.29
N PHE A 78 7.94 -13.18 -0.97
CA PHE A 78 6.65 -12.84 -1.53
C PHE A 78 6.20 -11.41 -1.12
N LEU A 79 6.52 -10.94 0.10
CA LEU A 79 6.21 -9.58 0.54
C LEU A 79 7.03 -8.58 -0.27
N THR A 80 8.34 -8.80 -0.39
CA THR A 80 9.22 -7.92 -1.17
C THR A 80 8.79 -7.88 -2.64
N THR A 81 8.46 -9.02 -3.25
CA THR A 81 7.96 -9.07 -4.63
C THR A 81 6.64 -8.31 -4.79
N THR A 82 5.70 -8.46 -3.85
CA THR A 82 4.42 -7.75 -3.88
C THR A 82 4.62 -6.24 -3.74
N LEU A 83 5.46 -5.80 -2.79
CA LEU A 83 5.81 -4.39 -2.64
C LEU A 83 6.50 -3.84 -3.88
N PHE A 84 7.39 -4.59 -4.50
CA PHE A 84 8.06 -4.18 -5.72
C PHE A 84 7.07 -4.03 -6.88
N ALA A 85 6.17 -5.00 -7.06
CA ALA A 85 5.12 -4.93 -8.07
C ALA A 85 4.19 -3.73 -7.85
N LEU A 86 3.77 -3.46 -6.61
CA LEU A 86 2.91 -2.33 -6.28
C LEU A 86 3.62 -0.98 -6.48
N ASN A 87 4.89 -0.87 -6.07
CA ASN A 87 5.69 0.33 -6.34
C ASN A 87 5.83 0.56 -7.85
N PHE A 88 6.14 -0.48 -8.61
CA PHE A 88 6.30 -0.37 -10.06
C PHE A 88 5.00 0.05 -10.76
N ILE A 89 3.85 -0.48 -10.32
CA ILE A 89 2.54 -0.06 -10.81
C ILE A 89 2.26 1.40 -10.42
N GLY A 90 2.58 1.80 -9.18
CA GLY A 90 2.36 3.16 -8.71
C GLY A 90 3.22 4.19 -9.44
N ASP A 91 4.49 3.87 -9.67
CA ASP A 91 5.39 4.69 -10.46
C ASP A 91 4.98 4.73 -11.93
N GLY A 92 4.58 3.60 -12.53
CA GLY A 92 4.08 3.56 -13.91
C GLY A 92 2.77 4.34 -14.08
N LEU A 93 1.88 4.30 -13.09
CA LEU A 93 0.64 5.06 -13.09
C LEU A 93 0.91 6.55 -12.87
N ARG A 94 1.88 6.89 -12.02
CA ARG A 94 2.39 8.25 -11.85
C ARG A 94 2.90 8.77 -13.19
N ASP A 95 3.80 8.05 -13.84
CA ASP A 95 4.45 8.47 -15.08
C ASP A 95 3.44 8.61 -16.24
N ALA A 96 2.43 7.72 -16.30
CA ALA A 96 1.36 7.81 -17.30
C ALA A 96 0.37 8.98 -17.07
N LEU A 97 0.28 9.49 -15.84
CA LEU A 97 -0.64 10.56 -15.45
C LEU A 97 0.05 11.90 -15.15
N ASP A 98 1.37 11.94 -15.00
CA ASP A 98 2.16 13.16 -14.81
C ASP A 98 2.23 13.90 -16.17
N PRO A 99 1.47 15.01 -16.36
CA PRO A 99 1.23 15.60 -17.67
C PRO A 99 2.37 16.56 -18.06
N LYS A 100 3.62 16.22 -17.77
CA LYS A 100 4.76 17.14 -17.95
C LYS A 100 5.23 17.29 -19.41
N ASP A 101 4.47 16.80 -20.39
CA ASP A 101 4.79 16.95 -21.82
C ASP A 101 3.69 17.61 -22.67
N ARG A 102 2.75 18.37 -22.08
CA ARG A 102 1.93 19.34 -22.85
C ARG A 102 1.67 20.65 -22.14
#